data_AF-A0A239JKM2-F1
#
_entry.id   AF-A0A239JKM2-F1
#
_cell.length_a   1.000
_cell.length_b   1.000
_cell.length_c   1.000
_cell.angle_alpha   90.00
_cell.angle_beta   90.00
_cell.angle_gamma   90.00
#
_symmetry.space_group_name_H-M   'P 1'
#
loop_
_entity.id
_entity.type
_entity.pdbx_description
1 polymer ?
#
loop_
_entity_poly.entity_id
_entity_poly.type
_entity_poly.pdbx_seq_one_letter_code
_entity_poly.pdbx_strand_id
1 'polypeptide(L)' 'MFNTPFIIPVVALLIPIVAIVMKHLTKMRAMKLNGLSEGAAAELSDRAHRLEERVGQLERILDAEAPGWRARA' A
#
# COMPACT_ATOMS: atom_id res chain seq x y z
N MET A 1 -49.92 -20.02 -10.62
CA MET A 1 -49.09 -20.99 -11.38
C MET A 1 -47.72 -20.36 -11.55
N PHE A 2 -46.76 -20.74 -10.73
CA PHE A 2 -45.41 -20.16 -10.76
C PHE A 2 -44.63 -20.77 -11.92
N ASN A 3 -43.97 -19.93 -12.72
CA ASN A 3 -43.05 -20.31 -13.81
C ASN A 3 -41.72 -20.89 -13.28
N THR A 4 -41.77 -21.67 -12.20
CA THR A 4 -40.64 -22.32 -11.53
C THR A 4 -39.73 -23.16 -12.45
N PRO A 5 -40.20 -23.88 -13.48
CA PRO A 5 -39.29 -24.68 -14.32
C PRO A 5 -38.31 -23.83 -15.15
N PHE A 6 -38.65 -22.56 -15.44
CA PHE A 6 -37.78 -21.67 -16.23
C PHE A 6 -36.82 -20.83 -15.37
N ILE A 7 -37.11 -20.64 -14.08
CA ILE A 7 -36.28 -19.83 -13.17
C ILE A 7 -35.01 -20.58 -12.75
N ILE A 8 -35.12 -21.88 -12.50
CA ILE A 8 -34.00 -22.72 -12.02
C ILE A 8 -32.78 -22.68 -12.95
N PRO A 9 -32.89 -22.94 -14.27
CA PRO A 9 -31.74 -22.90 -15.16
C PRO A 9 -31.15 -21.49 -15.31
N VAL A 10 -32.00 -20.45 -15.28
CA VAL A 10 -31.56 -19.05 -15.37
C VAL A 10 -30.72 -18.67 -14.15
N VAL A 11 -31.18 -19.02 -12.94
CA VAL A 11 -30.44 -18.76 -11.70
C VAL A 11 -29.14 -19.57 -11.68
N ALA A 12 -29.15 -20.83 -12.13
CA ALA A 12 -27.96 -21.67 -12.20
C ALA A 12 -26.87 -21.08 -13.10
N LEU A 13 -27.25 -20.47 -14.24
CA LEU A 13 -26.30 -19.79 -15.13
C LEU A 13 -25.79 -18.46 -14.57
N LEU A 14 -26.55 -17.82 -13.68
CA LEU A 14 -26.18 -16.53 -13.10
C LEU A 14 -25.11 -16.66 -12.00
N ILE A 15 -25.11 -17.78 -11.26
CA ILE A 15 -24.13 -18.08 -10.20
C ILE A 15 -22.67 -17.96 -10.67
N PRO A 16 -22.22 -18.63 -11.75
CA PRO A 16 -20.83 -18.53 -12.19
C PRO A 16 -20.46 -17.12 -12.67
N ILE A 17 -21.40 -16.39 -13.29
CA ILE A 17 -21.18 -15.01 -13.75
C ILE A 17 -20.91 -14.10 -12.56
N VAL A 18 -21.76 -14.16 -11.52
CA VAL A 18 -21.57 -13.38 -10.30
C VAL A 18 -20.27 -13.75 -9.60
N ALA A 19 -19.92 -15.04 -9.53
CA ALA A 19 -18.67 -15.49 -8.93
C ALA A 19 -17.44 -14.92 -9.66
N ILE A 20 -17.45 -14.90 -11.00
CA ILE A 20 -16.39 -14.31 -11.81
C ILE A 20 -16.29 -12.81 -11.53
N VAL A 21 -17.39 -12.07 -11.59
CA VAL A 21 -17.41 -10.61 -11.33
C VAL A 21 -16.87 -10.30 -9.93
N MET A 22 -17.32 -11.03 -8.91
CA MET A 22 -16.84 -10.87 -7.53
C MET A 22 -15.34 -11.12 -7.42
N LYS A 23 -14.83 -12.17 -8.06
CA LYS A 23 -13.38 -12.47 -8.07
C LYS A 23 -12.59 -11.33 -8.70
N HIS A 24 -13.06 -10.77 -9.82
CA HIS A 24 -12.39 -9.65 -10.48
C HIS A 24 -12.43 -8.38 -9.63
N LEU A 25 -13.56 -8.06 -9.00
CA LEU A 25 -13.68 -6.91 -8.10
C LEU A 25 -12.74 -7.05 -6.89
N THR A 26 -12.68 -8.23 -6.27
CA THR A 26 -11.75 -8.50 -5.16
C THR A 26 -10.30 -8.38 -5.60
N LYS A 27 -9.93 -8.92 -6.78
CA LYS A 27 -8.56 -8.80 -7.31
C LYS A 27 -8.19 -7.33 -7.58
N MET A 28 -9.10 -6.54 -8.16
CA MET A 28 -8.87 -5.12 -8.40
C MET A 28 -8.70 -4.33 -7.10
N ARG A 29 -9.51 -4.63 -6.08
CA ARG A 29 -9.39 -4.00 -4.76
C ARG A 29 -8.06 -4.36 -4.09
N ALA A 30 -7.67 -5.63 -4.13
CA ALA A 30 -6.39 -6.08 -3.58
C ALA A 30 -5.19 -5.40 -4.28
N MET A 31 -5.20 -5.31 -5.62
CA MET A 31 -4.15 -4.60 -6.37
C MET A 31 -4.10 -3.10 -6.02
N LYS A 32 -5.25 -2.44 -5.86
CA LYS A 32 -5.29 -1.03 -5.43
C LYS A 32 -4.73 -0.84 -4.02
N LEU A 33 -5.10 -1.70 -3.07
CA LEU A 33 -4.62 -1.65 -1.70
C LEU A 33 -3.10 -1.89 -1.63
N ASN A 34 -2.60 -2.89 -2.36
CA ASN A 34 -1.17 -3.16 -2.43
C ASN A 34 -0.40 -2.01 -3.06
N GLY A 35 -0.88 -1.45 -4.18
CA GLY A 35 -0.23 -0.29 -4.82
C GLY A 35 -0.21 0.97 -3.94
N LEU A 36 -1.28 1.22 -3.17
CA LEU A 36 -1.30 2.30 -2.17
C LEU A 36 -0.29 2.05 -1.04
N SER A 37 -0.18 0.81 -0.57
CA SER A 37 0.77 0.42 0.49
C SER A 37 2.22 0.52 0.03
N GLU A 38 2.54 0.05 -1.17
CA GLU A 38 3.88 0.13 -1.76
C GLU A 38 4.30 1.58 -1.98
N GLY A 39 3.39 2.42 -2.51
CA GLY A 39 3.64 3.86 -2.68
C GLY A 39 3.88 4.59 -1.36
N ALA A 40 3.08 4.27 -0.33
CA ALA A 40 3.27 4.84 1.01
C ALA A 40 4.61 4.40 1.64
N ALA A 41 5.01 3.13 1.47
CA ALA A 41 6.29 2.64 1.95
C ALA A 41 7.48 3.32 1.23
N ALA A 42 7.38 3.51 -0.08
CA ALA A 42 8.40 4.20 -0.87
C ALA A 42 8.57 5.66 -0.42
N GLU A 43 7.45 6.38 -0.20
CA GLU A 43 7.46 7.74 0.32
C GLU A 43 8.09 7.84 1.72
N LEU A 44 7.78 6.89 2.62
CA LEU A 44 8.41 6.83 3.94
C LEU A 44 9.92 6.60 3.84
N SER A 45 10.35 5.70 2.95
CA SER A 45 11.77 5.41 2.72
C SER A 45 12.52 6.63 2.18
N ASP A 46 11.93 7.36 1.23
CA ASP A 46 12.53 8.59 0.69
C ASP A 46 12.67 9.67 1.78
N ARG A 47 11.66 9.84 2.63
CA ARG A 47 11.73 10.76 3.77
C ARG A 47 12.80 10.36 4.77
N ALA A 48 12.92 9.08 5.10
CA ALA A 48 13.95 8.57 5.99
C ALA A 48 15.35 8.87 5.43
N HIS A 49 15.57 8.65 4.14
CA HIS A 49 16.84 8.95 3.48
C HIS A 49 17.19 10.44 3.53
N ARG A 50 16.22 11.33 3.29
CA ARG A 50 16.42 12.78 3.41
C ARG A 50 16.74 13.22 4.84
N LEU A 51 16.15 12.56 5.85
CA LEU A 51 16.45 12.85 7.24
C LEU A 51 17.88 12.41 7.59
N GLU A 52 18.31 11.25 7.12
CA GLU A 52 19.68 10.76 7.30
C GLU A 52 20.71 11.72 6.68
N GLU A 53 20.49 12.20 5.46
CA GLU A 53 21.35 13.19 4.80
C GLU A 53 21.46 14.48 5.63
N ARG A 54 20.32 14.97 6.13
CA ARG A 54 20.29 16.17 6.99
C ARG A 54 21.00 15.95 8.31
N VAL A 55 20.82 14.80 8.95
CA VAL A 55 21.53 14.45 10.19
C VAL A 55 23.03 14.44 9.92
N GLY A 56 23.49 13.81 8.84
CA GLY A 56 24.91 13.83 8.47
C GLY A 56 25.44 15.24 8.20
N GLN A 57 24.63 16.11 7.58
CA GLN A 57 24.99 17.52 7.40
C GLN A 57 25.10 18.25 8.74
N LEU A 58 24.15 18.04 9.66
CA LEU A 58 24.18 18.62 11.00
C LEU A 58 25.38 18.13 11.78
N GLU A 59 25.71 16.84 11.72
CA GLU A 59 26.90 16.28 12.36
C GLU A 59 28.17 16.95 11.84
N ARG A 60 28.27 17.18 10.52
CA ARG A 60 29.43 17.86 9.93
C ARG A 60 29.54 19.32 10.37
N ILE A 61 28.41 20.03 10.47
CA ILE A 61 28.38 21.40 11.00
C ILE A 61 28.80 21.39 12.47
N LEU A 62 28.27 20.46 13.26
CA LEU A 62 28.55 20.36 14.68
C LEU A 62 30.00 19.97 14.97
N ASP A 63 30.61 19.16 14.10
CA ASP A 63 32.05 18.86 14.13
C ASP A 63 32.91 20.09 13.82
N ALA A 64 32.42 21.00 12.96
CA ALA A 64 33.12 22.24 12.63
C ALA A 64 32.94 23.34 13.70
N GLU A 65 31.72 23.48 14.25
CA GLU A 65 31.37 24.55 15.19
C GLU A 65 31.66 24.19 16.66
N ALA A 66 31.54 22.91 17.04
CA ALA A 66 31.69 22.44 18.41
C ALA A 66 32.57 21.17 18.48
N PRO A 67 33.90 21.28 18.23
CA PRO A 67 34.80 20.15 18.30
C PRO A 67 34.73 19.49 19.69
N GLY A 68 34.41 18.18 19.73
CA GLY A 68 34.26 17.41 20.97
C GLY A 68 32.83 17.26 21.50
N TRP A 69 31.80 17.72 20.78
CA TRP A 69 30.39 17.56 21.17
C TRP A 69 29.98 16.10 21.43
N ARG A 70 30.52 15.15 20.66
CA ARG A 70 30.27 13.70 20.85
C ARG A 70 30.74 13.17 22.21
N ALA A 71 31.68 13.83 22.87
CA ALA A 71 32.15 13.44 24.21
C ALA A 71 31.27 13.97 25.35
N ARG A 72 30.25 14.79 25.05
CA ARG A 72 29.31 15.36 26.02
C ARG A 72 27.93 14.67 26.02
N ALA A 73 27.68 13.76 25.08
CA ALA A 73 26.50 12.90 25.04
C ALA A 73 26.71 11.66 25.92
#